data_AF-A0AAJ2URA3-F1
#
_entry.id   AF-A0AAJ2URA3-F1
#
_cell.length_a   1.000
_cell.length_b   1.000
_cell.length_c   1.000
_cell.angle_alpha   90.00
_cell.angle_beta   90.00
_cell.angle_gamma   90.00
#
_symmetry.space_group_name_H-M   'P 1'
#
loop_
_entity.id
_entity.type
_entity.pdbx_description
1 polymer ?
#
loop_
_entity_poly.entity_id
_entity_poly.type
_entity_poly.pdbx_seq_one_letter_code
_entity_poly.pdbx_strand_id
1 'polypeptide(L)'
;MTPTTPARRALVAVLAAVALTSTVAVVPAVAAPTAVAERGEYGDAARVGHYQKAVAVRVLKGVFEDGDTAVVDRYVRSDYIQHNPLAPDGAETLKGLAAAVSGQFPDAVYDIERVVSQGDLVLVHSNVVLTPGTRGSAVFDIFRFQGGRIAEHWDVAQEVPESSVNGNDMFSTVSRPRTSEPGPAWLTSYNEKLVTKAFDRLLVRKDLSAIDRYWGPQYHQHNPNIPDGVAGVRAGLGAYFQQFPDLAVSRKRVIAEGDLVAVHSHYVNAPGERGQAVLDLFRVRNGKIVEHWDVLQDVPATSANDNTMF
;
A
#
# COMPACT_ATOMS: atom_id res chain seq x y z
N MET A 1 -5.51 -34.31 9.23
CA MET A 1 -5.95 -33.17 8.40
C MET A 1 -7.46 -33.08 8.51
N THR A 2 -7.96 -32.25 9.42
CA THR A 2 -9.39 -32.00 9.58
C THR A 2 -9.87 -31.13 8.40
N PRO A 3 -10.94 -31.49 7.69
CA PRO A 3 -11.43 -30.70 6.57
C PRO A 3 -11.94 -29.35 7.07
N THR A 4 -11.44 -28.26 6.48
CA THR A 4 -11.88 -26.90 6.76
C THR A 4 -13.31 -26.68 6.26
N THR A 5 -14.18 -26.18 7.12
CA THR A 5 -15.58 -25.86 6.79
C THR A 5 -15.67 -24.73 5.76
N PRO A 6 -16.71 -24.70 4.90
CA PRO A 6 -16.89 -23.66 3.88
C PRO A 6 -16.90 -22.23 4.42
N ALA A 7 -17.31 -22.02 5.69
CA ALA A 7 -17.25 -20.73 6.37
C ALA A 7 -15.81 -20.19 6.55
N ARG A 8 -14.83 -21.07 6.80
CA ARG A 8 -13.42 -20.67 6.90
C ARG A 8 -12.87 -20.19 5.54
N ARG A 9 -13.35 -20.72 4.42
CA ARG A 9 -12.89 -20.30 3.08
C ARG A 9 -13.40 -18.91 2.71
N ALA A 10 -14.62 -18.56 3.11
CA ALA A 10 -15.19 -17.23 2.85
C ALA A 10 -14.47 -16.12 3.63
N LEU A 11 -13.99 -16.39 4.86
CA LEU A 11 -13.26 -15.38 5.65
C LEU A 11 -11.79 -15.22 5.20
N VAL A 12 -11.13 -16.29 4.71
CA VAL A 12 -9.80 -16.18 4.08
C VAL A 12 -9.85 -15.30 2.82
N ALA A 13 -10.95 -15.36 2.05
CA ALA A 13 -11.14 -14.55 0.85
C ALA A 13 -11.35 -13.05 1.13
N VAL A 14 -11.53 -12.62 2.39
CA VAL A 14 -11.64 -11.18 2.77
C VAL A 14 -10.27 -10.47 2.76
N LEU A 15 -9.17 -11.21 2.63
CA LEU A 15 -7.81 -10.68 2.51
C LEU A 15 -7.10 -11.13 1.21
N ALA A 16 -7.80 -11.84 0.30
CA ALA A 16 -7.25 -12.32 -0.96
C ALA A 16 -8.35 -12.39 -2.03
N ALA A 17 -8.39 -11.46 -3.01
CA ALA A 17 -9.39 -11.52 -4.09
C ALA A 17 -8.92 -11.01 -5.47
N VAL A 18 -9.40 -11.74 -6.49
CA VAL A 18 -9.04 -11.76 -7.93
C VAL A 18 -10.16 -11.13 -8.81
N ALA A 19 -9.80 -10.54 -9.97
CA ALA A 19 -10.60 -9.70 -10.90
C ALA A 19 -11.63 -10.39 -11.82
N LEU A 20 -12.52 -9.58 -12.47
CA LEU A 20 -12.95 -9.69 -13.91
C LEU A 20 -14.03 -8.68 -14.42
N THR A 21 -13.70 -7.81 -15.43
CA THR A 21 -14.47 -7.02 -16.49
C THR A 21 -15.78 -6.19 -16.22
N SER A 22 -16.05 -4.92 -16.58
CA SER A 22 -15.49 -3.89 -17.49
C SER A 22 -16.32 -2.56 -17.42
N THR A 23 -15.86 -1.49 -18.12
CA THR A 23 -16.56 -0.25 -18.62
C THR A 23 -16.45 1.11 -17.87
N VAL A 24 -16.45 2.22 -18.64
CA VAL A 24 -15.66 3.47 -18.50
C VAL A 24 -16.53 4.75 -18.45
N ALA A 25 -16.11 5.81 -17.72
CA ALA A 25 -16.40 7.23 -18.03
C ALA A 25 -15.45 8.22 -17.29
N VAL A 26 -15.21 9.42 -17.88
CA VAL A 26 -14.16 10.41 -17.54
C VAL A 26 -14.76 11.80 -17.23
N VAL A 27 -14.24 12.55 -16.24
CA VAL A 27 -14.35 14.05 -16.12
C VAL A 27 -13.13 14.65 -15.35
N PRO A 28 -12.65 15.89 -15.65
CA PRO A 28 -11.28 16.35 -15.35
C PRO A 28 -11.11 17.27 -14.11
N ALA A 29 -9.83 17.59 -13.83
CA ALA A 29 -9.27 18.19 -12.60
C ALA A 29 -9.22 19.72 -12.53
N VAL A 30 -9.10 20.25 -11.30
CA VAL A 30 -8.85 21.67 -10.99
C VAL A 30 -7.63 21.81 -10.05
N ALA A 31 -6.82 22.85 -10.28
CA ALA A 31 -5.51 23.11 -9.69
C ALA A 31 -5.56 23.74 -8.29
N ALA A 32 -4.49 23.51 -7.49
CA ALA A 32 -4.29 24.06 -6.15
C ALA A 32 -3.17 25.13 -6.11
N PRO A 33 -3.21 26.10 -5.16
CA PRO A 33 -2.10 27.01 -4.90
C PRO A 33 -1.26 26.65 -3.67
N THR A 34 -0.12 27.32 -3.59
CA THR A 34 1.14 27.03 -2.89
C THR A 34 1.23 27.44 -1.42
N ALA A 35 2.08 26.73 -0.66
CA ALA A 35 2.36 26.87 0.76
C ALA A 35 3.64 27.69 1.10
N VAL A 36 3.65 28.28 2.29
CA VAL A 36 4.86 28.56 3.09
C VAL A 36 4.53 28.20 4.55
N ALA A 37 5.33 27.33 5.16
CA ALA A 37 5.14 26.85 6.54
C ALA A 37 6.50 26.83 7.28
N GLU A 38 6.59 27.49 8.45
CA GLU A 38 7.81 27.75 9.24
C GLU A 38 7.95 26.80 10.46
N ARG A 39 9.20 26.56 10.89
CA ARG A 39 9.71 25.60 11.91
C ARG A 39 8.81 25.12 13.07
N GLY A 40 7.83 25.89 13.55
CA GLY A 40 6.87 25.43 14.56
C GLY A 40 5.92 24.35 14.03
N GLU A 41 5.49 24.48 12.77
CA GLU A 41 4.62 23.51 12.10
C GLU A 41 5.30 22.16 11.90
N TYR A 42 6.63 22.13 11.73
CA TYR A 42 7.36 20.87 11.58
C TYR A 42 7.34 20.02 12.87
N GLY A 43 7.46 20.65 14.04
CA GLY A 43 7.41 19.93 15.32
C GLY A 43 6.03 19.37 15.63
N ASP A 44 4.98 20.15 15.34
CA ASP A 44 3.60 19.68 15.50
C ASP A 44 3.22 18.63 14.46
N ALA A 45 3.64 18.78 13.20
CA ALA A 45 3.41 17.78 12.16
C ALA A 45 4.09 16.44 12.50
N ALA A 46 5.33 16.47 13.02
CA ALA A 46 6.02 15.26 13.47
C ALA A 46 5.26 14.59 14.62
N ARG A 47 4.82 15.36 15.64
CA ARG A 47 4.06 14.84 16.77
C ARG A 47 2.70 14.25 16.34
N VAL A 48 2.00 14.92 15.43
CA VAL A 48 0.75 14.44 14.85
C VAL A 48 0.99 13.15 14.06
N GLY A 49 2.01 13.11 13.21
CA GLY A 49 2.40 11.91 12.47
C GLY A 49 2.72 10.73 13.39
N HIS A 50 3.51 10.94 14.45
CA HIS A 50 3.78 9.89 15.45
C HIS A 50 2.51 9.35 16.10
N TYR A 51 1.57 10.22 16.46
CA TYR A 51 0.29 9.81 17.01
C TYR A 51 -0.55 9.01 16.01
N GLN A 52 -0.69 9.50 14.78
CA GLN A 52 -1.47 8.83 13.73
C GLN A 52 -0.90 7.44 13.41
N LYS A 53 0.43 7.31 13.32
CA LYS A 53 1.11 6.01 13.13
C LYS A 53 0.82 5.04 14.27
N ALA A 54 0.91 5.50 15.51
CA ALA A 54 0.60 4.67 16.67
C ALA A 54 -0.87 4.23 16.69
N VAL A 55 -1.79 5.12 16.31
CA VAL A 55 -3.22 4.79 16.21
C VAL A 55 -3.50 3.77 15.10
N ALA A 56 -2.93 3.94 13.91
CA ALA A 56 -3.10 2.99 12.80
C ALA A 56 -2.68 1.57 13.20
N VAL A 57 -1.48 1.43 13.78
CA VAL A 57 -0.98 0.14 14.27
C VAL A 57 -1.86 -0.41 15.40
N ARG A 58 -2.30 0.43 16.35
CA ARG A 58 -3.16 -0.01 17.45
C ARG A 58 -4.52 -0.51 16.95
N VAL A 59 -5.10 0.14 15.95
CA VAL A 59 -6.39 -0.27 15.37
C VAL A 59 -6.23 -1.60 14.64
N LEU A 60 -5.22 -1.75 13.77
CA LEU A 60 -4.98 -3.01 13.05
C LEU A 60 -4.79 -4.18 14.03
N LYS A 61 -3.85 -4.07 14.97
CA LYS A 61 -3.60 -5.14 15.96
C LYS A 61 -4.79 -5.36 16.89
N GLY A 62 -5.41 -4.30 17.38
CA GLY A 62 -6.56 -4.40 18.27
C GLY A 62 -7.74 -5.10 17.62
N VAL A 63 -8.06 -4.76 16.36
CA VAL A 63 -9.17 -5.37 15.61
C VAL A 63 -8.86 -6.83 15.26
N PHE A 64 -7.69 -7.11 14.69
CA PHE A 64 -7.42 -8.40 14.05
C PHE A 64 -6.70 -9.42 14.94
N GLU A 65 -5.86 -8.99 15.89
CA GLU A 65 -5.16 -9.89 16.82
C GLU A 65 -5.95 -10.02 18.13
N ASP A 66 -6.37 -8.89 18.72
CA ASP A 66 -6.98 -8.89 20.06
C ASP A 66 -8.50 -9.08 20.05
N GLY A 67 -9.17 -8.84 18.91
CA GLY A 67 -10.64 -8.71 18.86
C GLY A 67 -11.20 -7.55 19.69
N ASP A 68 -10.36 -6.57 20.04
CA ASP A 68 -10.67 -5.41 20.87
C ASP A 68 -11.49 -4.38 20.09
N THR A 69 -12.81 -4.52 20.14
CA THR A 69 -13.74 -3.56 19.51
C THR A 69 -13.67 -2.14 20.11
N ALA A 70 -13.12 -1.96 21.32
CA ALA A 70 -13.03 -0.64 21.96
C ALA A 70 -11.99 0.26 21.27
N VAL A 71 -11.03 -0.30 20.50
CA VAL A 71 -10.14 0.53 19.67
C VAL A 71 -10.91 1.22 18.55
N VAL A 72 -11.95 0.58 18.01
CA VAL A 72 -12.79 1.16 16.95
C VAL A 72 -13.55 2.36 17.52
N ASP A 73 -14.20 2.22 18.67
CA ASP A 73 -14.94 3.32 19.33
C ASP A 73 -14.05 4.54 19.64
N ARG A 74 -12.79 4.27 20.01
CA ARG A 74 -11.86 5.31 20.43
C ARG A 74 -11.24 6.06 19.25
N TYR A 75 -10.86 5.33 18.21
CA TYR A 75 -9.95 5.82 17.18
C TYR A 75 -10.54 5.85 15.78
N VAL A 76 -11.70 5.26 15.53
CA VAL A 76 -12.36 5.30 14.22
C VAL A 76 -13.57 6.22 14.31
N ARG A 77 -13.79 7.02 13.27
CA ARG A 77 -14.98 7.88 13.20
C ARG A 77 -16.22 7.05 12.89
N SER A 78 -17.37 7.49 13.38
CA SER A 78 -18.65 6.83 13.08
C SER A 78 -19.03 6.92 11.59
N ASP A 79 -18.57 7.95 10.90
CA ASP A 79 -18.73 8.18 9.45
C ASP A 79 -17.52 7.71 8.63
N TYR A 80 -16.80 6.70 9.14
CA TYR A 80 -15.67 6.08 8.46
C TYR A 80 -16.05 5.47 7.11
N ILE A 81 -15.18 5.66 6.12
CA ILE A 81 -15.34 5.16 4.75
C ILE A 81 -14.33 4.03 4.48
N GLN A 82 -14.82 2.89 4.00
CA GLN A 82 -14.05 1.70 3.66
C GLN A 82 -13.94 1.53 2.15
N HIS A 83 -12.72 1.32 1.64
CA HIS A 83 -12.44 1.05 0.23
C HIS A 83 -11.96 -0.38 -0.05
N ASN A 84 -11.61 -1.17 0.98
CA ASN A 84 -11.36 -2.61 0.82
C ASN A 84 -12.63 -3.25 0.25
N PRO A 85 -12.58 -3.86 -0.95
CA PRO A 85 -13.78 -4.36 -1.62
C PRO A 85 -14.39 -5.59 -0.95
N LEU A 86 -13.75 -6.14 0.07
CA LEU A 86 -14.14 -7.34 0.79
C LEU A 86 -14.71 -7.02 2.18
N ALA A 87 -14.61 -5.77 2.61
CA ALA A 87 -15.15 -5.29 3.87
C ALA A 87 -16.36 -4.38 3.64
N PRO A 88 -17.50 -4.62 4.31
CA PRO A 88 -18.63 -3.69 4.27
C PRO A 88 -18.25 -2.33 4.86
N ASP A 89 -18.91 -1.27 4.39
CA ASP A 89 -18.63 0.09 4.85
C ASP A 89 -19.11 0.38 6.29
N GLY A 90 -18.47 1.34 6.96
CA GLY A 90 -18.83 1.85 8.28
C GLY A 90 -18.08 1.25 9.46
N ALA A 91 -17.99 2.00 10.57
CA ALA A 91 -17.22 1.59 11.75
C ALA A 91 -17.82 0.37 12.49
N GLU A 92 -19.15 0.20 12.48
CA GLU A 92 -19.79 -0.94 13.16
C GLU A 92 -19.52 -2.27 12.46
N THR A 93 -19.37 -2.27 11.13
CA THR A 93 -19.05 -3.49 10.37
C THR A 93 -17.63 -3.95 10.67
N LEU A 94 -16.70 -3.02 10.92
CA LEU A 94 -15.33 -3.31 11.36
C LEU A 94 -15.30 -4.03 12.71
N LYS A 95 -16.19 -3.69 13.65
CA LYS A 95 -16.32 -4.43 14.93
C LYS A 95 -16.81 -5.86 14.71
N GLY A 96 -17.76 -6.05 13.78
CA GLY A 96 -18.23 -7.37 13.38
C GLY A 96 -17.11 -8.21 12.76
N LEU A 97 -16.27 -7.59 11.93
CA LEU A 97 -15.09 -8.22 11.35
C LEU A 97 -14.06 -8.60 12.43
N ALA A 98 -13.81 -7.74 13.42
CA ALA A 98 -12.92 -8.02 14.55
C ALA A 98 -13.30 -9.32 15.27
N ALA A 99 -14.58 -9.46 15.63
CA ALA A 99 -15.10 -10.65 16.30
C ALA A 99 -15.02 -11.90 15.42
N ALA A 100 -15.28 -11.76 14.11
CA ALA A 100 -15.23 -12.87 13.17
C ALA A 100 -13.78 -13.37 12.95
N VAL A 101 -12.83 -12.45 12.76
CA VAL A 101 -11.42 -12.80 12.53
C VAL A 101 -10.81 -13.39 13.79
N SER A 102 -10.87 -12.71 14.95
CA SER A 102 -10.31 -13.23 16.20
C SER A 102 -10.91 -14.59 16.60
N GLY A 103 -12.20 -14.82 16.34
CA GLY A 103 -12.85 -16.11 16.61
C GLY A 103 -12.41 -17.24 15.66
N GLN A 104 -12.13 -16.95 14.39
CA GLN A 104 -11.74 -17.95 13.39
C GLN A 104 -10.23 -18.17 13.31
N PHE A 105 -9.46 -17.13 13.59
CA PHE A 105 -8.00 -17.03 13.49
C PHE A 105 -7.43 -16.42 14.78
N PRO A 106 -7.55 -17.12 15.93
CA PRO A 106 -7.10 -16.59 17.22
C PRO A 106 -5.58 -16.40 17.31
N ASP A 107 -4.83 -17.03 16.41
CA ASP A 107 -3.37 -16.92 16.30
C ASP A 107 -2.94 -16.03 15.11
N ALA A 108 -3.84 -15.17 14.63
CA ALA A 108 -3.52 -14.22 13.56
C ALA A 108 -2.43 -13.25 14.02
N VAL A 109 -1.46 -12.99 13.14
CA VAL A 109 -0.38 -12.04 13.36
C VAL A 109 -0.38 -11.00 12.25
N TYR A 110 -0.44 -9.74 12.66
CA TYR A 110 -0.19 -8.56 11.85
C TYR A 110 1.25 -8.10 12.09
N ASP A 111 2.18 -8.63 11.31
CA ASP A 111 3.60 -8.29 11.44
C ASP A 111 3.88 -6.98 10.70
N ILE A 112 4.12 -5.90 11.45
CA ILE A 112 4.26 -4.55 10.89
C ILE A 112 5.71 -4.32 10.49
N GLU A 113 5.93 -4.16 9.20
CA GLU A 113 7.26 -3.99 8.63
C GLU A 113 7.74 -2.55 8.67
N ARG A 114 6.83 -1.60 8.41
CA ARG A 114 7.10 -0.16 8.38
C ARG A 114 5.82 0.65 8.35
N VAL A 115 5.93 1.89 8.82
CA VAL A 115 4.83 2.86 8.84
C VAL A 115 5.32 4.21 8.35
N VAL A 116 4.63 4.79 7.37
CA VAL A 116 4.95 6.06 6.73
C VAL A 116 3.77 7.01 6.93
N SER A 117 4.03 8.26 7.27
CA SER A 117 2.97 9.27 7.47
C SER A 117 3.29 10.58 6.76
N GLN A 118 2.26 11.17 6.13
CA GLN A 118 2.35 12.49 5.53
C GLN A 118 1.00 13.21 5.64
N GLY A 119 1.00 14.37 6.30
CA GLY A 119 -0.23 15.15 6.50
C GLY A 119 -1.23 14.38 7.36
N ASP A 120 -2.37 14.03 6.78
CA ASP A 120 -3.42 13.23 7.41
C ASP A 120 -3.43 11.76 6.96
N LEU A 121 -2.48 11.34 6.10
CA LEU A 121 -2.38 9.97 5.61
C LEU A 121 -1.31 9.19 6.36
N VAL A 122 -1.64 7.94 6.69
CA VAL A 122 -0.70 6.93 7.21
C VAL A 122 -0.76 5.71 6.32
N LEU A 123 0.38 5.23 5.86
CA LEU A 123 0.55 3.95 5.20
C LEU A 123 1.24 2.96 6.14
N VAL A 124 0.71 1.76 6.23
CA VAL A 124 1.26 0.63 6.98
C VAL A 124 1.58 -0.49 6.00
N HIS A 125 2.79 -1.02 6.05
CA HIS A 125 3.15 -2.23 5.30
C HIS A 125 3.30 -3.38 6.28
N SER A 126 2.67 -4.51 5.99
CA SER A 126 2.65 -5.65 6.91
C SER A 126 2.67 -7.00 6.19
N ASN A 127 3.14 -8.01 6.91
CA ASN A 127 2.87 -9.41 6.61
C ASN A 127 1.73 -9.91 7.52
N VAL A 128 0.59 -10.21 6.92
CA VAL A 128 -0.60 -10.68 7.64
C VAL A 128 -0.66 -12.21 7.56
N VAL A 129 -0.43 -12.86 8.70
CA VAL A 129 -0.41 -14.32 8.84
C VAL A 129 -1.61 -14.77 9.66
N LEU A 130 -2.68 -15.22 9.00
CA LEU A 130 -3.91 -15.66 9.68
C LEU A 130 -3.81 -17.08 10.27
N THR A 131 -2.93 -17.91 9.73
CA THR A 131 -2.75 -19.29 10.18
C THR A 131 -1.26 -19.55 10.41
N PRO A 132 -0.86 -19.94 11.62
CA PRO A 132 0.54 -20.21 11.95
C PRO A 132 1.19 -21.19 10.97
N GLY A 133 2.40 -20.86 10.53
CA GLY A 133 3.18 -21.66 9.58
C GLY A 133 2.82 -21.46 8.11
N THR A 134 1.88 -20.58 7.78
CA THR A 134 1.68 -20.10 6.40
C THR A 134 2.56 -18.88 6.12
N ARG A 135 2.73 -18.52 4.84
CA ARG A 135 3.56 -17.36 4.44
C ARG A 135 2.88 -16.01 4.69
N GLY A 136 1.55 -16.01 4.83
CA GLY A 136 0.75 -14.80 4.97
C GLY A 136 0.51 -14.06 3.66
N SER A 137 0.07 -12.82 3.79
CA SER A 137 -0.16 -11.88 2.69
C SER A 137 0.61 -10.59 2.95
N ALA A 138 1.24 -10.06 1.92
CA ALA A 138 1.77 -8.70 1.94
C ALA A 138 0.61 -7.71 1.79
N VAL A 139 0.47 -6.79 2.74
CA VAL A 139 -0.62 -5.81 2.78
C VAL A 139 -0.05 -4.43 2.94
N PHE A 140 -0.54 -3.49 2.12
CA PHE A 140 -0.42 -2.08 2.40
C PHE A 140 -1.78 -1.50 2.78
N ASP A 141 -1.92 -1.03 4.01
CA ASP A 141 -3.08 -0.26 4.48
C ASP A 141 -2.77 1.23 4.37
N ILE A 142 -3.74 2.04 3.93
CA ILE A 142 -3.71 3.49 4.00
C ILE A 142 -4.88 3.95 4.85
N PHE A 143 -4.60 4.81 5.82
CA PHE A 143 -5.61 5.47 6.65
C PHE A 143 -5.56 6.97 6.43
N ARG A 144 -6.72 7.61 6.25
CA ARG A 144 -6.85 9.06 6.39
C ARG A 144 -7.39 9.41 7.77
N PHE A 145 -6.81 10.43 8.40
CA PHE A 145 -7.20 10.92 9.70
C PHE A 145 -8.01 12.22 9.61
N GLN A 146 -8.98 12.38 10.50
CA GLN A 146 -9.71 13.63 10.69
C GLN A 146 -10.08 13.81 12.15
N GLY A 147 -9.66 14.93 12.75
CA GLY A 147 -9.89 15.19 14.18
C GLY A 147 -9.22 14.17 15.10
N GLY A 148 -8.06 13.64 14.70
CA GLY A 148 -7.31 12.64 15.47
C GLY A 148 -7.88 11.22 15.39
N ARG A 149 -8.88 10.96 14.54
CA ARG A 149 -9.46 9.62 14.34
C ARG A 149 -9.38 9.20 12.88
N ILE A 150 -9.36 7.90 12.62
CA ILE A 150 -9.40 7.30 11.29
C ILE A 150 -10.77 7.59 10.68
N ALA A 151 -10.74 8.24 9.52
CA ALA A 151 -11.91 8.67 8.76
C ALA A 151 -12.14 7.83 7.50
N GLU A 152 -11.08 7.21 6.97
CA GLU A 152 -11.14 6.52 5.68
C GLU A 152 -9.99 5.52 5.59
N HIS A 153 -10.21 4.43 4.85
CA HIS A 153 -9.24 3.36 4.70
C HIS A 153 -9.25 2.76 3.30
N TRP A 154 -8.05 2.51 2.77
CA TRP A 154 -7.81 1.72 1.58
C TRP A 154 -6.80 0.64 1.91
N ASP A 155 -6.88 -0.50 1.25
CA ASP A 155 -5.81 -1.48 1.27
C ASP A 155 -5.57 -2.06 -0.12
N VAL A 156 -4.39 -2.67 -0.26
CA VAL A 156 -4.13 -3.70 -1.26
C VAL A 156 -3.46 -4.89 -0.59
N ALA A 157 -3.83 -6.10 -1.00
CA ALA A 157 -3.29 -7.33 -0.44
C ALA A 157 -2.88 -8.31 -1.55
N GLN A 158 -1.78 -9.01 -1.32
CA GLN A 158 -1.26 -10.07 -2.20
C GLN A 158 -0.71 -11.23 -1.37
N GLU A 159 -1.06 -12.45 -1.73
CA GLU A 159 -0.48 -13.65 -1.10
C GLU A 159 1.04 -13.70 -1.31
N VAL A 160 1.78 -14.04 -0.25
CA VAL A 160 3.23 -14.19 -0.33
C VAL A 160 3.56 -15.47 -1.12
N PRO A 161 4.26 -15.36 -2.27
CA PRO A 161 4.55 -16.53 -3.10
C PRO A 161 5.59 -17.42 -2.42
N GLU A 162 5.69 -18.68 -2.89
CA GLU A 162 6.70 -19.62 -2.38
C GLU A 162 8.12 -19.22 -2.78
N SER A 163 8.27 -18.52 -3.90
CA SER A 163 9.56 -18.04 -4.41
C SER A 163 9.41 -16.71 -5.15
N SER A 164 10.51 -16.01 -5.33
CA SER A 164 10.62 -14.77 -6.11
C SER A 164 11.71 -14.89 -7.17
N VAL A 165 11.51 -14.22 -8.29
CA VAL A 165 12.50 -14.16 -9.39
C VAL A 165 13.74 -13.34 -9.00
N ASN A 166 13.58 -12.38 -8.08
CA ASN A 166 14.69 -11.55 -7.58
C ASN A 166 15.45 -12.18 -6.39
N GLY A 167 14.92 -13.20 -5.72
CA GLY A 167 15.53 -13.83 -4.56
C GLY A 167 15.39 -13.06 -3.23
N ASN A 168 14.77 -11.88 -3.24
CA ASN A 168 14.35 -11.15 -2.04
C ASN A 168 12.91 -11.53 -1.66
N ASP A 169 12.57 -11.38 -0.39
CA ASP A 169 11.17 -11.47 0.08
C ASP A 169 10.39 -10.17 -0.23
N MET A 170 9.11 -10.10 0.13
CA MET A 170 8.29 -8.89 -0.10
C MET A 170 8.42 -7.83 1.00
N PHE A 171 9.29 -8.01 2.01
CA PHE A 171 9.22 -7.29 3.29
C PHE A 171 10.53 -6.64 3.71
N SER A 172 11.62 -7.40 3.73
CA SER A 172 12.94 -7.03 4.22
C SER A 172 13.46 -5.72 3.64
N THR A 173 14.30 -5.03 4.41
CA THR A 173 15.15 -3.95 3.91
C THR A 173 16.58 -4.46 3.73
N VAL A 174 17.03 -4.52 2.48
CA VAL A 174 18.36 -4.97 2.08
C VAL A 174 19.31 -3.81 1.77
N SER A 175 18.79 -2.65 1.35
CA SER A 175 19.60 -1.44 1.12
C SER A 175 20.29 -0.95 2.40
N ARG A 176 21.43 -0.25 2.27
CA ARG A 176 22.21 0.25 3.41
C ARG A 176 21.95 1.73 3.70
N PRO A 177 21.81 2.13 4.98
CA PRO A 177 21.70 1.27 6.17
C PRO A 177 20.40 0.47 6.18
N ARG A 178 20.46 -0.77 6.68
CA ARG A 178 19.29 -1.66 6.78
C ARG A 178 18.39 -1.20 7.92
N THR A 179 17.31 -0.52 7.56
CA THR A 179 16.34 0.02 8.52
C THR A 179 14.98 0.14 7.87
N SER A 180 13.92 -0.29 8.55
CA SER A 180 12.55 -0.04 8.09
C SER A 180 12.08 1.39 8.39
N GLU A 181 12.77 2.11 9.27
CA GLU A 181 12.39 3.48 9.63
C GLU A 181 12.63 4.46 8.47
N PRO A 182 11.73 5.44 8.31
CA PRO A 182 11.98 6.60 7.46
C PRO A 182 13.28 7.33 7.83
N GLY A 183 13.98 7.81 6.81
CA GLY A 183 15.13 8.68 6.97
C GLY A 183 14.75 10.09 7.44
N PRO A 184 15.72 11.02 7.43
CA PRO A 184 15.49 12.36 7.95
C PRO A 184 14.36 13.12 7.26
N ALA A 185 13.46 13.72 8.05
CA ALA A 185 12.25 14.40 7.57
C ALA A 185 12.49 15.56 6.59
N TRP A 186 13.67 16.21 6.63
CA TRP A 186 14.00 17.27 5.66
C TRP A 186 14.19 16.74 4.23
N LEU A 187 14.31 15.43 4.03
CA LEU A 187 14.39 14.80 2.72
C LEU A 187 13.01 14.58 2.08
N THR A 188 11.91 14.60 2.86
CA THR A 188 10.57 14.21 2.41
C THR A 188 10.17 14.90 1.11
N SER A 189 10.12 16.23 1.09
CA SER A 189 9.64 16.99 -0.08
C SER A 189 10.52 16.79 -1.33
N TYR A 190 11.83 16.60 -1.14
CA TYR A 190 12.76 16.34 -2.24
C TYR A 190 12.53 14.94 -2.83
N ASN A 191 12.45 13.92 -1.97
CA ASN A 191 12.27 12.53 -2.38
C ASN A 191 10.89 12.29 -2.98
N GLU A 192 9.84 12.90 -2.43
CA GLU A 192 8.49 12.85 -2.99
C GLU A 192 8.46 13.36 -4.43
N LYS A 193 9.06 14.52 -4.70
CA LYS A 193 9.17 15.09 -6.05
C LYS A 193 10.01 14.22 -6.97
N LEU A 194 11.10 13.64 -6.46
CA LEU A 194 11.97 12.76 -7.21
C LEU A 194 11.23 11.50 -7.66
N VAL A 195 10.60 10.79 -6.73
CA VAL A 195 9.89 9.54 -6.98
C VAL A 195 8.67 9.79 -7.85
N THR A 196 7.86 10.83 -7.57
CA THR A 196 6.71 11.17 -8.42
C THR A 196 7.14 11.42 -9.86
N LYS A 197 8.22 12.17 -10.08
CA LYS A 197 8.73 12.43 -11.43
C LYS A 197 9.30 11.17 -12.09
N ALA A 198 9.97 10.31 -11.33
CA ALA A 198 10.51 9.04 -11.80
C ALA A 198 9.37 8.09 -12.21
N PHE A 199 8.36 7.93 -11.37
CA PHE A 199 7.14 7.17 -11.61
C PHE A 199 6.42 7.65 -12.87
N ASP A 200 6.22 8.96 -13.02
CA ASP A 200 5.51 9.52 -14.18
C ASP A 200 6.25 9.28 -15.48
N ARG A 201 7.57 9.37 -15.45
CA ARG A 201 8.39 9.08 -16.61
C ARG A 201 8.34 7.60 -16.93
N LEU A 202 8.62 6.75 -15.96
CA LEU A 202 8.78 5.32 -16.19
C LEU A 202 7.45 4.63 -16.47
N LEU A 203 6.47 4.76 -15.57
CA LEU A 203 5.26 3.94 -15.57
C LEU A 203 4.10 4.60 -16.33
N VAL A 204 3.95 5.92 -16.22
CA VAL A 204 2.88 6.65 -16.93
C VAL A 204 3.26 6.90 -18.39
N ARG A 205 4.51 7.33 -18.66
CA ARG A 205 4.98 7.64 -20.03
C ARG A 205 5.75 6.50 -20.71
N LYS A 206 5.95 5.37 -20.02
CA LYS A 206 6.66 4.19 -20.54
C LYS A 206 8.09 4.50 -21.00
N ASP A 207 8.71 5.52 -20.40
CA ASP A 207 10.05 6.00 -20.75
C ASP A 207 11.12 5.24 -19.95
N LEU A 208 11.63 4.14 -20.51
CA LEU A 208 12.68 3.33 -19.88
C LEU A 208 13.99 4.10 -19.66
N SER A 209 14.21 5.26 -20.29
CA SER A 209 15.40 6.10 -20.00
C SER A 209 15.33 6.74 -18.61
N ALA A 210 14.15 6.77 -17.99
CA ALA A 210 13.98 7.21 -16.61
C ALA A 210 14.84 6.38 -15.63
N ILE A 211 15.05 5.10 -15.93
CA ILE A 211 15.84 4.19 -15.09
C ILE A 211 17.28 4.73 -14.95
N ASP A 212 17.91 5.17 -16.03
CA ASP A 212 19.29 5.71 -16.01
C ASP A 212 19.40 6.97 -15.14
N ARG A 213 18.31 7.75 -15.09
CA ARG A 213 18.27 9.01 -14.37
C ARG A 213 17.97 8.83 -12.88
N TYR A 214 17.05 7.96 -12.53
CA TYR A 214 16.48 7.92 -11.18
C TYR A 214 16.91 6.71 -10.35
N TRP A 215 17.30 5.59 -10.96
CA TRP A 215 17.72 4.40 -10.21
C TRP A 215 19.21 4.43 -9.88
N GLY A 216 19.56 3.94 -8.70
CA GLY A 216 20.93 3.77 -8.23
C GLY A 216 21.51 2.41 -8.64
N PRO A 217 22.84 2.28 -8.74
CA PRO A 217 23.48 1.02 -9.16
C PRO A 217 23.27 -0.13 -8.14
N GLN A 218 22.92 0.19 -6.89
CA GLN A 218 22.61 -0.77 -5.82
C GLN A 218 21.09 -0.85 -5.59
N TYR A 219 20.32 -0.91 -6.67
CA TYR A 219 18.87 -1.04 -6.58
C TYR A 219 18.47 -2.47 -6.20
N HIS A 220 17.50 -2.59 -5.30
CA HIS A 220 16.92 -3.84 -4.85
C HIS A 220 15.41 -3.91 -5.12
N GLN A 221 14.95 -5.05 -5.62
CA GLN A 221 13.57 -5.33 -6.00
C GLN A 221 12.94 -6.34 -5.04
N HIS A 222 11.70 -6.07 -4.63
CA HIS A 222 10.88 -6.97 -3.81
C HIS A 222 9.59 -7.43 -4.51
N ASN A 223 9.22 -6.85 -5.67
CA ASN A 223 8.16 -7.42 -6.52
C ASN A 223 8.58 -8.83 -6.96
N PRO A 224 7.87 -9.90 -6.56
CA PRO A 224 8.32 -11.27 -6.75
C PRO A 224 8.45 -11.69 -8.22
N ASN A 225 7.83 -10.97 -9.14
CA ASN A 225 7.80 -11.28 -10.57
C ASN A 225 8.85 -10.50 -11.39
N ILE A 226 9.55 -9.54 -10.77
CA ILE A 226 10.56 -8.72 -11.46
C ILE A 226 11.96 -9.11 -10.96
N PRO A 227 12.92 -9.41 -11.86
CA PRO A 227 14.30 -9.70 -11.45
C PRO A 227 14.97 -8.52 -10.74
N ASP A 228 15.95 -8.84 -9.88
CA ASP A 228 16.64 -7.83 -9.09
C ASP A 228 17.55 -6.91 -9.94
N GLY A 229 17.90 -5.76 -9.37
CA GLY A 229 18.85 -4.82 -9.94
C GLY A 229 18.30 -3.98 -11.09
N VAL A 230 19.07 -2.96 -11.47
CA VAL A 230 18.69 -2.00 -12.52
C VAL A 230 18.44 -2.68 -13.87
N ALA A 231 19.26 -3.68 -14.21
CA ALA A 231 19.08 -4.46 -15.43
C ALA A 231 17.80 -5.30 -15.40
N GLY A 232 17.48 -5.90 -14.24
CA GLY A 232 16.27 -6.69 -14.03
C GLY A 232 15.00 -5.87 -14.20
N VAL A 233 14.92 -4.70 -13.56
CA VAL A 233 13.79 -3.77 -13.72
C VAL A 233 13.64 -3.30 -15.16
N ARG A 234 14.74 -2.92 -15.83
CA ARG A 234 14.70 -2.49 -17.22
C ARG A 234 14.14 -3.59 -18.14
N ALA A 235 14.59 -4.82 -17.95
CA ALA A 235 14.11 -5.95 -18.74
C ALA A 235 12.63 -6.27 -18.44
N GLY A 236 12.27 -6.36 -17.15
CA GLY A 236 10.91 -6.67 -16.70
C GLY A 236 9.88 -5.66 -17.18
N LEU A 237 10.12 -4.36 -16.92
CA LEU A 237 9.21 -3.31 -17.37
C LEU A 237 9.21 -3.15 -18.89
N GLY A 238 10.34 -3.36 -19.56
CA GLY A 238 10.40 -3.35 -21.02
C GLY A 238 9.53 -4.43 -21.65
N ALA A 239 9.59 -5.66 -21.12
CA ALA A 239 8.71 -6.75 -21.54
C ALA A 239 7.24 -6.46 -21.24
N TYR A 240 6.95 -5.93 -20.04
CA TYR A 240 5.60 -5.57 -19.63
C TYR A 240 4.98 -4.50 -20.54
N PHE A 241 5.73 -3.44 -20.90
CA PHE A 241 5.24 -2.41 -21.81
C PHE A 241 5.05 -2.92 -23.25
N GLN A 242 5.86 -3.88 -23.70
CA GLN A 242 5.68 -4.54 -25.00
C GLN A 242 4.45 -5.44 -25.00
N GLN A 243 4.19 -6.15 -23.89
CA GLN A 243 3.02 -7.00 -23.72
C GLN A 243 1.73 -6.18 -23.62
N PHE A 244 1.78 -5.02 -22.96
CA PHE A 244 0.64 -4.13 -22.73
C PHE A 244 0.89 -2.73 -23.33
N PRO A 245 0.88 -2.60 -24.67
CA PRO A 245 1.17 -1.33 -25.35
C PRO A 245 0.16 -0.23 -25.00
N ASP A 246 -1.06 -0.60 -24.62
CA ASP A 246 -2.14 0.31 -24.21
C ASP A 246 -2.24 0.53 -22.69
N LEU A 247 -1.30 -0.02 -21.90
CA LEU A 247 -1.24 0.19 -20.45
C LEU A 247 -1.43 1.67 -20.10
N ALA A 248 -2.41 1.95 -19.24
CA ALA A 248 -2.64 3.26 -18.66
C ALA A 248 -2.43 3.19 -17.15
N VAL A 249 -1.55 4.04 -16.63
CA VAL A 249 -1.28 4.16 -15.19
C VAL A 249 -1.74 5.52 -14.71
N SER A 250 -2.62 5.55 -13.70
CA SER A 250 -3.04 6.78 -13.04
C SER A 250 -2.69 6.76 -11.56
N ARG A 251 -1.88 7.73 -11.12
CA ARG A 251 -1.63 7.93 -9.69
C ARG A 251 -2.88 8.45 -9.01
N LYS A 252 -3.14 7.99 -7.79
CA LYS A 252 -4.25 8.46 -6.95
C LYS A 252 -3.76 9.32 -5.80
N ARG A 253 -2.69 8.88 -5.13
CA ARG A 253 -2.07 9.58 -4.00
C ARG A 253 -0.60 9.21 -3.86
N VAL A 254 0.15 10.08 -3.20
CA VAL A 254 1.55 9.89 -2.83
C VAL A 254 1.67 10.15 -1.34
N ILE A 255 2.41 9.29 -0.63
CA ILE A 255 2.66 9.41 0.81
C ILE A 255 4.16 9.27 1.02
N ALA A 256 4.80 10.30 1.57
CA ALA A 256 6.24 10.36 1.75
C ALA A 256 6.62 10.71 3.18
N GLU A 257 7.59 9.98 3.73
CA GLU A 257 8.24 10.31 4.99
C GLU A 257 9.75 10.06 4.85
N GLY A 258 10.54 11.11 5.01
CA GLY A 258 11.99 11.10 4.88
C GLY A 258 12.42 10.60 3.50
N ASP A 259 12.80 9.34 3.45
CA ASP A 259 13.37 8.67 2.30
C ASP A 259 12.54 7.51 1.74
N LEU A 260 11.36 7.30 2.31
CA LEU A 260 10.35 6.39 1.84
C LEU A 260 9.24 7.19 1.13
N VAL A 261 8.86 6.74 -0.07
CA VAL A 261 7.79 7.37 -0.85
C VAL A 261 6.92 6.27 -1.44
N ALA A 262 5.65 6.26 -1.03
CA ALA A 262 4.65 5.37 -1.57
C ALA A 262 3.80 6.06 -2.65
N VAL A 263 3.39 5.32 -3.67
CA VAL A 263 2.49 5.76 -4.73
C VAL A 263 1.35 4.77 -4.85
N HIS A 264 0.14 5.19 -4.49
CA HIS A 264 -1.06 4.40 -4.76
C HIS A 264 -1.57 4.76 -6.16
N SER A 265 -1.80 3.76 -6.98
CA SER A 265 -2.11 3.96 -8.38
C SER A 265 -3.02 2.88 -8.95
N HIS A 266 -3.61 3.21 -10.09
CA HIS A 266 -4.50 2.34 -10.84
C HIS A 266 -3.87 2.01 -12.19
N TYR A 267 -3.56 0.73 -12.41
CA TYR A 267 -3.00 0.19 -13.63
C TYR A 267 -4.10 -0.47 -14.45
N VAL A 268 -4.27 -0.06 -15.72
CA VAL A 268 -5.23 -0.67 -16.65
C VAL A 268 -4.44 -1.16 -17.85
N ASN A 269 -4.27 -2.49 -17.96
CA ASN A 269 -3.41 -3.11 -18.98
C ASN A 269 -3.96 -2.91 -20.41
N ALA A 270 -5.28 -3.03 -20.58
CA ALA A 270 -5.95 -2.77 -21.85
C ALA A 270 -7.27 -1.98 -21.68
N PRO A 271 -7.72 -1.22 -22.70
CA PRO A 271 -8.95 -0.44 -22.63
C PRO A 271 -10.17 -1.30 -22.30
N GLY A 272 -10.96 -0.84 -21.33
CA GLY A 272 -12.18 -1.51 -20.89
C GLY A 272 -11.98 -2.52 -19.75
N GLU A 273 -10.75 -2.85 -19.38
CA GLU A 273 -10.46 -3.66 -18.20
C GLU A 273 -10.64 -2.84 -16.90
N ARG A 274 -10.94 -3.54 -15.79
CA ARG A 274 -11.01 -2.89 -14.48
C ARG A 274 -9.64 -2.49 -13.94
N GLY A 275 -8.58 -3.18 -14.35
CA GLY A 275 -7.23 -2.91 -13.89
C GLY A 275 -6.95 -3.40 -12.47
N GLN A 276 -5.84 -2.90 -11.92
CA GLN A 276 -5.30 -3.28 -10.63
C GLN A 276 -5.06 -2.03 -9.79
N ALA A 277 -5.39 -2.09 -8.50
CA ALA A 277 -4.88 -1.18 -7.49
C ALA A 277 -3.47 -1.63 -7.11
N VAL A 278 -2.53 -0.70 -7.18
CA VAL A 278 -1.10 -0.97 -6.93
C VAL A 278 -0.58 0.04 -5.93
N LEU A 279 0.08 -0.46 -4.88
CA LEU A 279 0.89 0.35 -4.00
C LEU A 279 2.36 0.04 -4.21
N ASP A 280 3.07 0.98 -4.83
CA ASP A 280 4.51 0.97 -4.95
C ASP A 280 5.12 1.76 -3.78
N LEU A 281 6.10 1.20 -3.08
CA LEU A 281 6.90 1.89 -2.06
C LEU A 281 8.36 1.93 -2.51
N PHE A 282 8.93 3.14 -2.59
CA PHE A 282 10.30 3.36 -2.99
C PHE A 282 11.15 3.89 -1.85
N ARG A 283 12.41 3.46 -1.79
CA ARG A 283 13.44 4.08 -0.97
C ARG A 283 14.41 4.90 -1.80
N VAL A 284 14.73 6.11 -1.33
CA VAL A 284 15.68 7.02 -1.99
C VAL A 284 16.95 7.19 -1.16
N ARG A 285 18.12 7.04 -1.78
CA ARG A 285 19.43 7.34 -1.19
C ARG A 285 20.26 8.15 -2.16
N ASN A 286 20.91 9.20 -1.68
CA ASN A 286 21.80 10.04 -2.49
C ASN A 286 21.14 10.52 -3.80
N GLY A 287 19.85 10.85 -3.75
CA GLY A 287 19.08 11.28 -4.92
C GLY A 287 18.82 10.18 -5.96
N LYS A 288 18.83 8.91 -5.56
CA LYS A 288 18.53 7.75 -6.40
C LYS A 288 17.57 6.79 -5.71
N ILE A 289 16.65 6.20 -6.46
CA ILE A 289 15.82 5.07 -6.02
C ILE A 289 16.73 3.85 -5.89
N VAL A 290 16.77 3.24 -4.71
CA VAL A 290 17.67 2.12 -4.39
C VAL A 290 16.93 0.89 -3.88
N GLU A 291 15.63 0.98 -3.64
CA GLU A 291 14.85 -0.17 -3.17
C GLU A 291 13.38 0.06 -3.49
N HIS A 292 12.66 -1.03 -3.74
CA HIS A 292 11.26 -1.01 -4.14
C HIS A 292 10.51 -2.24 -3.63
N TRP A 293 9.34 -2.01 -3.05
CA TRP A 293 8.34 -3.01 -2.70
C TRP A 293 7.03 -2.65 -3.36
N ASP A 294 6.24 -3.64 -3.75
CA ASP A 294 4.88 -3.42 -4.19
C ASP A 294 3.93 -4.52 -3.75
N VAL A 295 2.66 -4.16 -3.79
CA VAL A 295 1.53 -5.08 -3.70
C VAL A 295 0.56 -4.70 -4.81
N LEU A 296 0.15 -5.71 -5.58
CA LEU A 296 -0.79 -5.55 -6.69
C LEU A 296 -2.06 -6.33 -6.37
N GLN A 297 -3.19 -5.65 -6.40
CA GLN A 297 -4.50 -6.26 -6.25
C GLN A 297 -5.39 -5.91 -7.42
N ASP A 298 -5.98 -6.96 -7.99
CA ASP A 298 -7.01 -6.87 -9.01
C ASP A 298 -8.24 -6.10 -8.51
N VAL A 299 -8.73 -5.12 -9.30
CA VAL A 299 -9.99 -4.45 -8.98
C VAL A 299 -11.15 -5.42 -9.25
N PRO A 300 -11.92 -5.83 -8.23
CA PRO A 300 -12.89 -6.91 -8.37
C PRO A 300 -14.13 -6.48 -9.16
N ALA A 301 -14.90 -7.47 -9.60
CA ALA A 301 -16.15 -7.23 -10.31
C ALA A 301 -17.26 -6.67 -9.42
N THR A 302 -17.23 -7.07 -8.14
CA THR A 302 -18.20 -6.73 -7.10
C THR A 302 -17.45 -6.32 -5.85
N SER A 303 -18.06 -5.46 -5.04
CA SER A 303 -17.53 -5.01 -3.75
C SER A 303 -18.58 -5.18 -2.66
N ALA A 304 -18.13 -5.37 -1.42
CA ALA A 304 -18.97 -5.38 -0.22
C ALA A 304 -19.41 -3.96 0.21
N ASN A 305 -18.90 -2.93 -0.45
CA ASN A 305 -19.26 -1.53 -0.29
C ASN A 305 -19.37 -0.83 -1.66
N ASP A 306 -19.90 0.39 -1.68
CA ASP A 306 -20.09 1.17 -2.91
C ASP A 306 -18.89 2.08 -3.23
N ASN A 307 -17.82 2.03 -2.43
CA ASN A 307 -16.63 2.85 -2.60
C ASN A 307 -15.66 2.16 -3.57
N THR A 308 -14.94 2.95 -4.38
CA THR A 308 -13.92 2.38 -5.28
C THR A 308 -12.67 1.97 -4.49
N MET A 309 -11.78 1.14 -5.02
CA MET A 309 -10.48 0.90 -4.36
C MET A 309 -9.56 2.14 -4.32
N PHE A 310 -9.99 3.29 -4.85
CA PHE A 310 -9.21 4.51 -5.01
C PHE A 310 -9.81 5.71 -4.30
#